data_AF-A0A453LZD4-F1
#
_entry.id   AF-A0A453LZD4-F1
#
_cell.length_a   1.000
_cell.length_b   1.000
_cell.length_c   1.000
_cell.angle_alpha   90.00
_cell.angle_beta   90.00
_cell.angle_gamma   90.00
#
_symmetry.space_group_name_H-M   'P 1'
#
loop_
_entity.id
_entity.type
_entity.pdbx_description
1 polymer ?
#
loop_
_entity_poly.entity_id
_entity_poly.type
_entity_poly.pdbx_seq_one_letter_code
_entity_poly.pdbx_strand_id
1 'polypeptide(L)'
;MTRSTALSPFYAGRPRTAPRWSDLRGLARRPSPRASHSASLPARYLQRSPGHALWRRMKSVIKQAENAGGKIILFIDEMHTLLGAGGAGGRGVTDASSMLKPALARGRIRCVGATTFDGYRNYIEKDPALERRFQKVHIEEPSTQATVGILRGLKQQYEQHHGLEIQDAALVAAAQLAGRYITGRQFPDKAIDLIDEACSATIKRLIQIDNQAEGLNAKHSRSANPVKGATVVPNDVAQVVSLWTGIPVCTLEEEDKDKLIHLADRLHERVVGQNEAVNVVAEAVLRSRAGLNHPGQPIGSFLFLGSTGVGKTELAKALAEQLFASEKMLVRFDMSEYVGSGSVLRLVGAPPRAVMMVGN
;
A
#
# COMPACT_ATOMS: atom_id res chain seq x y z
N MET A 1 34.86 4.41 -28.56
CA MET A 1 33.79 5.32 -29.03
C MET A 1 32.72 5.40 -27.96
N THR A 2 32.73 6.49 -27.22
CA THR A 2 31.90 6.82 -26.06
C THR A 2 30.44 7.07 -26.46
N ARG A 3 29.48 6.49 -25.74
CA ARG A 3 28.08 6.92 -25.76
C ARG A 3 27.67 7.38 -24.37
N SER A 4 27.39 8.68 -24.28
CA SER A 4 26.93 9.40 -23.11
C SER A 4 25.40 9.49 -23.13
N THR A 5 24.79 9.12 -21.99
CA THR A 5 23.62 9.73 -21.29
C THR A 5 22.29 9.92 -22.06
N ALA A 6 21.10 9.70 -21.50
CA ALA A 6 20.68 9.86 -20.10
C ALA A 6 19.56 8.86 -19.73
N LEU A 7 19.66 8.26 -18.55
CA LEU A 7 18.60 7.51 -17.90
C LEU A 7 17.83 8.48 -17.00
N SER A 8 16.57 8.76 -17.33
CA SER A 8 15.62 9.36 -16.39
C SER A 8 15.06 8.25 -15.49
N PRO A 9 15.01 8.39 -14.16
CA PRO A 9 14.42 7.38 -13.29
C PRO A 9 12.90 7.47 -13.37
N PHE A 10 12.27 6.53 -14.08
CA PHE A 10 10.81 6.38 -14.10
C PHE A 10 10.42 5.44 -12.95
N TYR A 11 9.84 5.99 -11.88
CA TYR A 11 9.30 5.22 -10.76
C TYR A 11 7.91 4.68 -11.12
N ALA A 12 7.74 3.36 -11.00
CA ALA A 12 6.46 2.68 -11.14
C ALA A 12 5.62 2.88 -9.87
N GLY A 13 4.84 3.97 -9.82
CA GLY A 13 3.67 4.09 -8.95
C GLY A 13 2.42 3.65 -9.71
N ARG A 14 1.47 3.01 -9.03
CA ARG A 14 0.15 2.71 -9.61
C ARG A 14 -0.49 4.00 -10.16
N PRO A 15 -1.17 3.98 -11.32
CA PRO A 15 -1.79 5.18 -11.85
C PRO A 15 -3.04 5.51 -11.05
N ARG A 16 -2.92 6.37 -10.03
CA ARG A 16 -4.07 7.19 -9.59
C ARG A 16 -4.12 8.44 -10.47
N THR A 17 -5.17 8.49 -11.27
CA THR A 17 -5.60 9.56 -12.18
C THR A 17 -4.81 9.71 -13.49
N ALA A 18 -5.15 8.87 -14.47
CA ALA A 18 -5.00 9.25 -15.87
C ALA A 18 -6.06 10.31 -16.23
N PRO A 19 -5.75 11.31 -17.06
CA PRO A 19 -6.75 12.26 -17.56
C PRO A 19 -7.87 11.49 -18.29
N ARG A 20 -9.13 11.87 -18.05
CA ARG A 20 -10.28 11.27 -18.74
C ARG A 20 -10.14 11.49 -20.24
N TRP A 21 -10.46 10.44 -21.00
CA TRP A 21 -10.58 10.46 -22.47
C TRP A 21 -11.61 11.48 -23.02
N SER A 22 -12.30 12.25 -22.18
CA SER A 22 -13.14 13.37 -22.59
C SER A 22 -12.37 14.58 -23.10
N ASP A 23 -11.11 14.75 -22.68
CA ASP A 23 -10.42 16.05 -22.76
C ASP A 23 -9.56 16.21 -24.03
N LEU A 24 -9.49 15.17 -24.89
CA LEU A 24 -8.81 15.20 -26.19
C LEU A 24 -9.74 15.49 -27.38
N ARG A 25 -10.98 15.94 -27.14
CA ARG A 25 -11.95 16.29 -28.21
C ARG A 25 -11.83 17.72 -28.75
N GLY A 26 -10.79 18.47 -28.37
CA GLY A 26 -10.60 19.86 -28.77
C GLY A 26 -9.89 20.12 -30.11
N LEU A 27 -9.32 19.11 -30.77
CA LEU A 27 -8.60 19.30 -32.04
C LEU A 27 -9.15 18.41 -33.16
N ALA A 28 -10.31 18.79 -33.72
CA ALA A 28 -10.69 18.45 -35.08
C ALA A 28 -11.73 19.47 -35.60
N ARG A 29 -11.26 20.46 -36.37
CA ARG A 29 -12.12 21.41 -37.08
C ARG A 29 -12.84 20.70 -38.26
N ARG A 30 -14.16 20.98 -38.35
CA ARG A 30 -15.19 20.84 -39.40
C ARG A 30 -14.83 20.24 -40.79
N PRO A 31 -15.81 19.57 -41.42
CA PRO A 31 -16.51 20.21 -42.56
C PRO A 31 -18.06 20.15 -42.48
N SER A 32 -18.67 20.93 -43.39
CA SER A 32 -20.07 21.40 -43.53
C SER A 32 -21.12 20.37 -44.02
N PRO A 33 -22.43 20.69 -43.99
CA PRO A 33 -23.52 19.74 -44.25
C PRO A 33 -24.08 19.81 -45.67
N ARG A 34 -24.44 18.64 -46.25
CA ARG A 34 -25.68 18.38 -47.03
C ARG A 34 -25.59 17.03 -47.75
N ALA A 35 -26.57 16.16 -47.50
CA ALA A 35 -27.49 15.55 -48.49
C ALA A 35 -28.01 14.20 -47.97
N SER A 36 -29.32 14.09 -47.95
CA SER A 36 -30.15 12.90 -47.74
C SER A 36 -29.81 11.78 -48.72
N HIS A 37 -30.09 10.52 -48.34
CA HIS A 37 -30.98 9.59 -49.05
C HIS A 37 -31.16 8.32 -48.20
N SER A 38 -32.41 7.88 -48.11
CA SER A 38 -32.91 6.72 -47.38
C SER A 38 -32.55 5.39 -48.05
N ALA A 39 -32.05 4.43 -47.29
CA ALA A 39 -32.17 3.01 -47.61
C ALA A 39 -32.21 2.18 -46.32
N SER A 40 -33.38 1.60 -46.08
CA SER A 40 -33.69 0.40 -45.30
C SER A 40 -32.58 -0.24 -44.43
N LEU A 41 -32.77 -0.16 -43.12
CA LEU A 41 -32.38 -1.23 -42.16
C LEU A 41 -33.26 -2.47 -42.44
N PRO A 42 -32.79 -3.72 -42.30
CA PRO A 42 -32.51 -4.25 -40.96
C PRO A 42 -31.45 -5.38 -40.86
N ALA A 43 -30.64 -5.36 -39.78
CA ALA A 43 -30.35 -6.54 -38.97
C ALA A 43 -29.46 -6.15 -37.77
N ARG A 44 -30.14 -5.83 -36.68
CA ARG A 44 -29.79 -6.22 -35.30
C ARG A 44 -28.36 -5.94 -34.83
N TYR A 45 -28.22 -4.82 -34.12
CA TYR A 45 -27.88 -4.85 -32.69
C TYR A 45 -26.91 -5.97 -32.25
N LEU A 46 -25.67 -5.97 -32.77
CA LEU A 46 -24.55 -6.52 -32.01
C LEU A 46 -24.26 -5.52 -30.90
N GLN A 47 -24.86 -5.78 -29.73
CA GLN A 47 -24.49 -5.20 -28.45
C GLN A 47 -22.97 -4.98 -28.44
N ARG A 48 -22.56 -3.72 -28.36
CA ARG A 48 -21.16 -3.33 -28.16
C ARG A 48 -20.73 -3.79 -26.77
N SER A 49 -20.37 -5.06 -26.64
CA SER A 49 -19.72 -5.56 -25.44
C SER A 49 -18.40 -4.78 -25.26
N PRO A 50 -18.11 -4.23 -24.08
CA PRO A 50 -16.91 -3.43 -23.81
C PRO A 50 -15.60 -4.09 -24.30
N GLY A 51 -15.53 -5.42 -24.27
CA GLY A 51 -14.39 -6.21 -24.75
C GLY A 51 -14.06 -6.02 -26.24
N HIS A 52 -15.07 -5.88 -27.11
CA HIS A 52 -14.84 -5.71 -28.56
C HIS A 52 -14.24 -4.35 -28.94
N ALA A 53 -14.47 -3.33 -28.12
CA ALA A 53 -13.88 -2.00 -28.31
C ALA A 53 -12.43 -1.96 -27.83
N LEU A 54 -12.14 -2.58 -26.69
CA LEU A 54 -10.79 -2.73 -26.15
C LEU A 54 -9.89 -3.53 -27.11
N TRP A 55 -10.41 -4.65 -27.61
CA TRP A 55 -9.76 -5.49 -28.62
C TRP A 55 -9.30 -4.72 -29.87
N ARG A 56 -10.22 -3.96 -30.48
CA ARG A 56 -9.91 -3.16 -31.67
C ARG A 56 -8.84 -2.10 -31.40
N ARG A 57 -8.87 -1.50 -30.20
CA ARG A 57 -7.85 -0.53 -29.78
C ARG A 57 -6.48 -1.20 -29.64
N MET A 58 -6.38 -2.34 -28.95
CA MET A 58 -5.13 -3.08 -28.81
C MET A 58 -4.53 -3.49 -30.15
N LYS A 59 -5.35 -4.03 -31.06
CA LYS A 59 -4.92 -4.40 -32.41
C LYS A 59 -4.36 -3.20 -33.20
N SER A 60 -5.00 -2.04 -33.08
CA SER A 60 -4.52 -0.81 -33.70
C SER A 60 -3.18 -0.38 -33.13
N VAL A 61 -3.02 -0.40 -31.80
CA VAL A 61 -1.78 -0.03 -31.11
C VAL A 61 -0.62 -0.94 -31.50
N ILE A 62 -0.85 -2.26 -31.53
CA ILE A 62 0.15 -3.24 -31.96
C ILE A 62 0.60 -2.96 -33.40
N LYS A 63 -0.34 -2.76 -34.33
CA LYS A 63 -0.02 -2.50 -35.73
C LYS A 63 0.74 -1.18 -35.92
N GLN A 64 0.37 -0.15 -35.16
CA GLN A 64 1.10 1.13 -35.15
C GLN A 64 2.54 0.95 -34.64
N ALA A 65 2.73 0.17 -33.57
CA ALA A 65 4.05 -0.10 -33.04
C ALA A 65 4.92 -0.93 -33.98
N GLU A 66 4.35 -1.93 -34.67
CA GLU A 66 5.03 -2.69 -35.72
C GLU A 66 5.45 -1.77 -36.89
N ASN A 67 4.53 -0.92 -37.37
CA ASN A 67 4.78 0.01 -38.47
C ASN A 67 5.77 1.14 -38.11
N ALA A 68 5.94 1.43 -36.82
CA ALA A 68 6.85 2.47 -36.35
C ALA A 68 8.34 2.09 -36.47
N GLY A 69 8.67 0.86 -36.88
CA GLY A 69 10.05 0.43 -37.11
C GLY A 69 10.94 0.57 -35.86
N GLY A 70 10.36 0.38 -34.66
CA GLY A 70 11.06 0.50 -33.39
C GLY A 70 11.15 1.92 -32.81
N LYS A 71 10.53 2.93 -33.43
CA LYS A 71 10.46 4.30 -32.87
C LYS A 71 9.52 4.44 -31.67
N ILE A 72 8.70 3.42 -31.40
CA ILE A 72 7.75 3.38 -30.28
C ILE A 72 8.19 2.29 -29.31
N ILE A 73 8.20 2.63 -28.02
CA ILE A 73 8.33 1.67 -26.91
C ILE A 73 6.96 1.53 -26.25
N LEU A 74 6.47 0.30 -26.16
CA LEU A 74 5.23 -0.03 -25.46
C LEU A 74 5.50 -0.42 -24.02
N PHE A 75 4.89 0.26 -23.06
CA PHE A 75 4.87 -0.20 -21.67
C PHE A 75 3.62 -1.04 -21.42
N ILE A 76 3.80 -2.25 -20.88
CA ILE A 76 2.71 -3.17 -20.55
C ILE A 76 2.80 -3.45 -19.05
N ASP A 77 1.93 -2.77 -18.30
CA ASP A 77 1.77 -3.02 -16.87
C ASP A 77 1.03 -4.34 -16.65
N GLU A 78 1.34 -5.00 -15.53
CA GLU A 78 0.80 -6.31 -15.15
C GLU A 78 0.71 -7.30 -16.33
N MET A 79 1.80 -7.47 -17.08
CA MET A 79 1.84 -8.24 -18.33
C MET A 79 1.27 -9.66 -18.17
N HIS A 80 1.41 -10.27 -16.99
CA HIS A 80 0.86 -11.58 -16.68
C HIS A 80 -0.67 -11.65 -16.83
N THR A 81 -1.41 -10.54 -16.67
CA THR A 81 -2.88 -10.52 -16.85
C THR A 81 -3.29 -10.82 -18.29
N LEU A 82 -2.52 -10.35 -19.26
CA LEU A 82 -2.73 -10.61 -20.69
C LEU A 82 -2.28 -12.01 -21.11
N LEU A 83 -1.45 -12.65 -20.30
CA LEU A 83 -0.87 -13.97 -20.58
C LEU A 83 -1.56 -15.10 -19.82
N GLY A 84 -2.09 -14.82 -18.63
CA GLY A 84 -2.73 -15.78 -17.72
C GLY A 84 -4.20 -16.08 -18.00
N ALA A 85 -4.79 -15.39 -18.97
CA ALA A 85 -6.17 -15.58 -19.41
C ALA A 85 -6.47 -16.93 -20.11
N GLY A 86 -5.51 -17.85 -20.14
CA GLY A 86 -5.70 -19.22 -20.62
C GLY A 86 -6.33 -20.17 -19.59
N GLY A 87 -6.48 -19.75 -18.33
CA GLY A 87 -7.18 -20.51 -17.28
C GLY A 87 -8.70 -20.31 -17.32
N ALA A 88 -9.46 -21.36 -17.00
CA ALA A 88 -10.89 -21.60 -17.29
C ALA A 88 -11.97 -20.61 -16.74
N GLY A 89 -11.74 -19.30 -16.69
CA GLY A 89 -12.68 -18.35 -16.06
C GLY A 89 -12.98 -17.03 -16.79
N GLY A 90 -12.26 -16.64 -17.85
CA GLY A 90 -12.36 -15.29 -18.41
C GLY A 90 -12.70 -15.22 -19.89
N ARG A 91 -13.99 -15.22 -20.25
CA ARG A 91 -14.53 -15.25 -21.64
C ARG A 91 -14.21 -14.04 -22.55
N GLY A 92 -13.27 -13.15 -22.19
CA GLY A 92 -12.94 -11.94 -22.96
C GLY A 92 -11.45 -11.60 -23.09
N VAL A 93 -10.54 -12.31 -22.39
CA VAL A 93 -9.09 -12.01 -22.38
C VAL A 93 -8.29 -13.04 -23.20
N THR A 94 -8.93 -14.15 -23.59
CA THR A 94 -8.39 -15.18 -24.51
C THR A 94 -7.96 -14.59 -25.86
N ASP A 95 -8.71 -13.62 -26.38
CA ASP A 95 -8.42 -12.97 -27.65
C ASP A 95 -7.12 -12.14 -27.56
N ALA A 96 -6.95 -11.32 -26.52
CA ALA A 96 -5.79 -10.42 -26.36
C ALA A 96 -4.44 -11.17 -26.34
N SER A 97 -4.39 -12.32 -25.66
CA SER A 97 -3.21 -13.16 -25.58
C SER A 97 -2.79 -13.73 -26.94
N SER A 98 -3.77 -14.18 -27.74
CA SER A 98 -3.52 -14.76 -29.06
C SER A 98 -2.92 -13.77 -30.07
N MET A 99 -3.13 -12.47 -29.87
CA MET A 99 -2.55 -11.40 -30.70
C MET A 99 -1.22 -10.87 -30.19
N LEU A 100 -1.07 -10.73 -28.88
CA LEU A 100 0.13 -10.16 -28.27
C LEU A 100 1.29 -11.16 -28.35
N LYS A 101 1.03 -12.45 -28.06
CA LYS A 101 2.06 -13.49 -28.03
C LYS A 101 2.86 -13.59 -29.34
N PRO A 102 2.24 -13.66 -30.53
CA PRO A 102 3.01 -13.74 -31.78
C PRO A 102 3.83 -12.48 -32.07
N ALA A 103 3.34 -11.30 -31.71
CA ALA A 103 4.05 -10.05 -31.99
C ALA A 103 5.26 -9.85 -31.06
N LEU A 104 5.12 -10.26 -29.79
CA LEU A 104 6.21 -10.30 -28.80
C LEU A 104 7.23 -11.39 -29.12
N ALA A 105 6.78 -12.62 -29.38
CA ALA A 105 7.63 -13.77 -29.69
C ALA A 105 8.47 -13.56 -30.96
N ARG A 106 7.98 -12.78 -31.93
CA ARG A 106 8.71 -12.45 -33.16
C ARG A 106 9.60 -11.20 -33.04
N GLY A 107 9.58 -10.50 -31.90
CA GLY A 107 10.40 -9.31 -31.68
C GLY A 107 10.04 -8.12 -32.59
N ARG A 108 8.81 -8.07 -33.11
CA ARG A 108 8.36 -6.98 -34.01
C ARG A 108 8.02 -5.69 -33.26
N ILE A 109 7.94 -5.77 -31.94
CA ILE A 109 7.53 -4.68 -31.07
C ILE A 109 8.61 -4.49 -30.01
N ARG A 110 9.02 -3.24 -29.76
CA ARG A 110 9.81 -2.88 -28.58
C ARG A 110 8.87 -2.63 -27.42
N CYS A 111 9.02 -3.38 -26.35
CA CYS A 111 8.20 -3.20 -25.16
C CYS A 111 8.97 -3.41 -23.87
N VAL A 112 8.46 -2.79 -22.80
CA VAL A 112 8.86 -2.99 -21.42
C VAL A 112 7.66 -3.59 -20.70
N GLY A 113 7.82 -4.80 -20.18
CA GLY A 113 6.79 -5.48 -19.41
C GLY A 113 7.07 -5.37 -17.91
N ALA A 114 6.05 -5.02 -17.13
CA ALA A 114 6.10 -5.11 -15.67
C ALA A 114 5.26 -6.31 -15.21
N THR A 115 5.76 -7.06 -14.24
CA THR A 115 5.04 -8.18 -13.62
C THR A 115 5.60 -8.47 -12.24
N THR A 116 4.82 -9.12 -11.38
CA THR A 116 5.30 -9.71 -10.14
C THR A 116 6.11 -10.98 -10.40
N PHE A 117 6.92 -11.40 -9.42
CA PHE A 117 7.66 -12.67 -9.46
C PHE A 117 6.73 -13.86 -9.67
N ASP A 118 5.58 -13.89 -8.99
CA ASP A 118 4.59 -14.96 -9.14
C ASP A 118 3.95 -14.95 -10.53
N GLY A 119 3.64 -13.76 -11.06
CA GLY A 119 3.14 -13.62 -12.42
C GLY A 119 4.14 -14.10 -13.46
N TYR A 120 5.43 -13.83 -13.23
CA TYR A 120 6.52 -14.32 -14.08
C TYR A 120 6.60 -15.85 -14.06
N ARG A 121 6.74 -16.47 -12.88
CA ARG A 121 6.86 -17.92 -12.69
C ARG A 121 5.65 -18.68 -13.24
N ASN A 122 4.46 -18.14 -13.03
CA ASN A 122 3.24 -18.85 -13.39
C ASN A 122 2.88 -18.76 -14.89
N TYR A 123 3.27 -17.68 -15.58
CA TYR A 123 2.76 -17.39 -16.93
C TYR A 123 3.82 -17.08 -18.00
N ILE A 124 4.99 -16.55 -17.63
CA ILE A 124 6.03 -16.17 -18.59
C ILE A 124 7.13 -17.22 -18.68
N GLU A 125 7.59 -17.70 -17.52
CA GLU A 125 8.64 -18.73 -17.43
C GLU A 125 8.21 -20.06 -18.08
N LYS A 126 6.91 -20.37 -18.04
CA LYS A 126 6.36 -21.58 -18.67
C LYS A 126 6.20 -21.48 -20.19
N ASP A 127 6.39 -20.30 -20.80
CA ASP A 127 6.25 -20.08 -22.24
C ASP A 127 7.64 -19.80 -22.88
N PRO A 128 8.30 -20.81 -23.48
CA PRO A 128 9.66 -20.67 -24.00
C PRO A 128 9.83 -19.59 -25.07
N ALA A 129 8.76 -19.24 -25.79
CA ALA A 129 8.81 -18.21 -26.83
C ALA A 129 8.89 -16.81 -26.23
N LEU A 130 8.24 -16.58 -25.09
CA LEU A 130 8.29 -15.31 -24.37
C LEU A 130 9.55 -15.22 -23.52
N GLU A 131 9.92 -16.29 -22.83
CA GLU A 131 11.12 -16.32 -21.98
C GLU A 131 12.38 -15.96 -22.78
N ARG A 132 12.53 -16.47 -24.01
CA ARG A 132 13.67 -16.16 -24.89
C ARG A 132 13.70 -14.74 -25.44
N ARG A 133 12.59 -13.99 -25.33
CA ARG A 133 12.47 -12.64 -25.91
C ARG A 133 12.60 -11.53 -24.88
N PHE A 134 12.21 -11.79 -23.65
CA PHE A 134 12.37 -10.83 -22.57
C PHE A 134 13.71 -11.05 -21.86
N GLN A 135 14.51 -9.99 -21.76
CA GLN A 135 15.62 -9.96 -20.82
C GLN A 135 15.03 -9.79 -19.41
N LYS A 136 15.32 -10.74 -18.51
CA LYS A 136 14.89 -10.66 -17.10
C LYS A 136 15.71 -9.53 -16.43
N VAL A 137 15.02 -8.49 -15.97
CA VAL A 137 15.61 -7.40 -15.17
C VAL A 137 14.91 -7.40 -13.83
N HIS A 138 15.64 -7.72 -12.77
CA HIS A 138 15.12 -7.70 -11.42
C HIS A 138 15.20 -6.28 -10.86
N ILE A 139 14.06 -5.78 -10.36
CA ILE A 139 13.97 -4.48 -9.68
C ILE A 139 13.71 -4.79 -8.22
N GLU A 140 14.64 -4.37 -7.37
CA GLU A 140 14.55 -4.57 -5.92
C GLU A 140 13.77 -3.44 -5.26
N GLU A 141 13.18 -3.77 -4.11
CA GLU A 141 12.56 -2.78 -3.23
C GLU A 141 13.63 -1.81 -2.71
N PRO A 142 13.39 -0.48 -2.78
CA PRO A 142 14.38 0.49 -2.31
C PRO A 142 14.57 0.40 -0.79
N SER A 143 15.79 0.70 -0.32
CA SER A 143 16.05 0.82 1.11
C SER A 143 15.25 1.96 1.75
N THR A 144 15.13 1.94 3.08
CA THR A 144 14.46 3.03 3.82
C THR A 144 15.09 4.39 3.51
N GLN A 145 16.42 4.48 3.45
CA GLN A 145 17.13 5.72 3.11
C GLN A 145 16.89 6.17 1.67
N ALA A 146 16.88 5.23 0.71
CA ALA A 146 16.54 5.53 -0.67
C ALA A 146 15.09 6.03 -0.79
N THR A 147 14.17 5.43 -0.03
CA THR A 147 12.77 5.84 0.03
C THR A 147 12.61 7.26 0.56
N VAL A 148 13.36 7.67 1.58
CA VAL A 148 13.38 9.08 2.02
C VAL A 148 13.81 10.01 0.87
N GLY A 149 14.81 9.62 0.08
CA GLY A 149 15.21 10.37 -1.12
C GLY A 149 14.09 10.50 -2.16
N ILE A 150 13.34 9.42 -2.39
CA ILE A 150 12.16 9.42 -3.28
C ILE A 150 11.09 10.38 -2.75
N LEU A 151 10.75 10.27 -1.46
CA LEU A 151 9.75 11.12 -0.83
C LEU A 151 10.14 12.61 -0.89
N ARG A 152 11.41 12.95 -0.68
CA ARG A 152 11.93 14.32 -0.85
C ARG A 152 11.76 14.82 -2.27
N GLY A 153 11.99 13.96 -3.27
CA GLY A 153 11.76 14.30 -4.68
C GLY A 153 10.29 14.53 -5.03
N LEU A 154 9.37 13.87 -4.32
CA LEU A 154 7.93 14.03 -4.50
C LEU A 154 7.31 15.15 -3.66
N LYS A 155 8.01 15.61 -2.61
CA LYS A 155 7.52 16.57 -1.60
C LYS A 155 6.79 17.76 -2.23
N GLN A 156 7.44 18.48 -3.15
CA GLN A 156 6.87 19.69 -3.75
C GLN A 156 5.55 19.42 -4.51
N GLN A 157 5.42 18.26 -5.14
CA GLN A 157 4.19 17.90 -5.87
C GLN A 157 3.03 17.66 -4.90
N TYR A 158 3.29 16.99 -3.77
CA TYR A 158 2.28 16.75 -2.74
C TYR A 158 1.90 18.03 -2.00
N GLU A 159 2.87 18.89 -1.67
CA GLU A 159 2.60 20.20 -1.06
C GLU A 159 1.69 21.06 -1.94
N GLN A 160 1.96 21.10 -3.25
CA GLN A 160 1.12 21.82 -4.21
C GLN A 160 -0.27 21.20 -4.36
N HIS A 161 -0.36 19.87 -4.41
CA HIS A 161 -1.63 19.16 -4.57
C HIS A 161 -2.55 19.36 -3.36
N HIS A 162 -1.98 19.30 -2.15
CA HIS A 162 -2.73 19.37 -0.90
C HIS A 162 -2.84 20.80 -0.33
N GLY A 163 -2.01 21.74 -0.81
CA GLY A 163 -2.02 23.14 -0.37
C GLY A 163 -1.42 23.36 1.02
N LEU A 164 -0.49 22.51 1.45
CA LEU A 164 0.15 22.50 2.77
C LEU A 164 1.67 22.30 2.65
N GLU A 165 2.40 22.46 3.75
CA GLU A 165 3.84 22.17 3.84
C GLU A 165 4.11 20.81 4.50
N ILE A 166 5.16 20.11 4.09
CA ILE A 166 5.55 18.82 4.67
C ILE A 166 6.93 18.95 5.30
N GLN A 167 7.05 18.71 6.61
CA GLN A 167 8.36 18.72 7.26
C GLN A 167 9.23 17.55 6.78
N ASP A 168 10.54 17.79 6.64
CA ASP A 168 11.47 16.73 6.26
C ASP A 168 11.48 15.57 7.28
N ALA A 169 11.34 15.90 8.56
CA ALA A 169 11.20 14.91 9.63
C ALA A 169 9.98 13.99 9.43
N ALA A 170 8.88 14.50 8.85
CA ALA A 170 7.70 13.70 8.54
C ALA A 170 7.97 12.68 7.42
N LEU A 171 8.78 13.04 6.42
CA LEU A 171 9.21 12.12 5.36
C LEU A 171 10.08 10.99 5.90
N VAL A 172 11.01 11.33 6.80
CA VAL A 172 11.86 10.34 7.50
C VAL A 172 10.99 9.42 8.35
N ALA A 173 10.06 9.97 9.13
CA ALA A 173 9.13 9.21 9.94
C ALA A 173 8.27 8.27 9.08
N ALA A 174 7.74 8.74 7.94
CA ALA A 174 6.96 7.90 7.04
C ALA A 174 7.73 6.68 6.53
N ALA A 175 8.97 6.87 6.09
CA ALA A 175 9.80 5.76 5.65
C ALA A 175 10.11 4.78 6.80
N GLN A 176 10.48 5.26 7.98
CA GLN A 176 10.82 4.42 9.13
C GLN A 176 9.60 3.64 9.66
N LEU A 177 8.49 4.33 9.88
CA LEU A 177 7.28 3.73 10.44
C LEU A 177 6.61 2.78 9.45
N ALA A 178 6.55 3.12 8.15
CA ALA A 178 6.04 2.19 7.14
C ALA A 178 6.92 0.94 7.00
N GLY A 179 8.24 1.08 7.18
CA GLY A 179 9.17 -0.06 7.20
C GLY A 179 8.92 -1.00 8.38
N ARG A 180 8.62 -0.44 9.54
CA ARG A 180 8.49 -1.18 10.79
C ARG A 180 7.10 -1.78 11.03
N TYR A 181 6.04 -1.07 10.66
CA TYR A 181 4.67 -1.43 11.06
C TYR A 181 3.76 -1.84 9.89
N ILE A 182 4.05 -1.43 8.67
CA ILE A 182 3.22 -1.77 7.49
C ILE A 182 3.85 -2.96 6.77
N THR A 183 3.47 -4.16 7.20
CA THR A 183 3.88 -5.43 6.60
C THR A 183 2.92 -5.85 5.49
N GLY A 184 3.43 -6.50 4.43
CA GLY A 184 2.62 -6.96 3.29
C GLY A 184 2.46 -5.94 2.15
N ARG A 185 3.10 -4.78 2.25
CA ARG A 185 3.23 -3.78 1.18
C ARG A 185 4.71 -3.45 0.98
N GLN A 186 5.07 -3.09 -0.24
CA GLN A 186 6.45 -2.77 -0.63
C GLN A 186 6.69 -1.26 -0.67
N PHE A 187 7.93 -0.85 -0.41
CA PHE A 187 8.42 0.47 -0.74
C PHE A 187 8.57 0.65 -2.27
N PRO A 188 8.47 1.90 -2.77
CA PRO A 188 8.18 3.13 -2.02
C PRO A 188 6.68 3.35 -1.76
N ASP A 189 5.80 2.56 -2.38
CA ASP A 189 4.33 2.72 -2.40
C ASP A 189 3.74 2.93 -1.00
N LYS A 190 4.09 2.06 -0.04
CA LYS A 190 3.55 2.15 1.33
C LYS A 190 3.91 3.45 2.06
N ALA A 191 5.06 4.06 1.75
CA ALA A 191 5.49 5.32 2.38
C ALA A 191 4.87 6.53 1.69
N ILE A 192 4.70 6.45 0.37
CA ILE A 192 4.01 7.46 -0.43
C ILE A 192 2.55 7.55 0.01
N ASP A 193 1.85 6.42 0.07
CA ASP A 193 0.47 6.36 0.55
C ASP A 193 0.33 6.91 1.97
N LEU A 194 1.30 6.63 2.83
CA LEU A 194 1.28 7.08 4.21
C LEU A 194 1.40 8.62 4.30
N ILE A 195 2.28 9.23 3.50
CA ILE A 195 2.38 10.69 3.41
C ILE A 195 1.10 11.30 2.81
N ASP A 196 0.55 10.71 1.76
CA ASP A 196 -0.67 11.19 1.10
C ASP A 196 -1.87 11.20 2.06
N GLU A 197 -2.02 10.13 2.84
CA GLU A 197 -3.07 10.04 3.86
C GLU A 197 -2.80 11.00 5.03
N ALA A 198 -1.54 11.19 5.46
CA ALA A 198 -1.21 12.18 6.49
C ALA A 198 -1.57 13.60 6.04
N CYS A 199 -1.27 13.98 4.80
CA CYS A 199 -1.69 15.26 4.22
C CYS A 199 -3.22 15.41 4.26
N SER A 200 -3.92 14.38 3.80
CA SER A 200 -5.39 14.36 3.76
C SER A 200 -6.01 14.45 5.17
N ALA A 201 -5.42 13.77 6.16
CA ALA A 201 -5.86 13.79 7.55
C ALA A 201 -5.66 15.16 8.20
N THR A 202 -4.51 15.80 7.98
CA THR A 202 -4.24 17.16 8.47
C THR A 202 -5.25 18.16 7.92
N ILE A 203 -5.59 18.09 6.63
CA ILE A 203 -6.63 18.95 6.02
C ILE A 203 -7.99 18.71 6.67
N LYS A 204 -8.41 17.45 6.81
CA LYS A 204 -9.70 17.09 7.44
C LYS A 204 -9.78 17.64 8.87
N ARG A 205 -8.72 17.50 9.66
CA ARG A 205 -8.64 18.04 11.03
C ARG A 205 -8.81 19.56 11.05
N LEU A 206 -8.15 20.28 10.16
CA LEU A 206 -8.26 21.75 10.10
C LEU A 206 -9.67 22.21 9.74
N ILE A 207 -10.30 21.56 8.76
CA ILE A 207 -11.70 21.84 8.38
C ILE A 207 -12.66 21.58 9.56
N GLN A 208 -12.42 20.52 10.34
CA GLN A 208 -13.25 20.22 11.51
C GLN A 208 -13.11 21.28 12.60
N ILE A 209 -11.90 21.77 12.86
CA ILE A 209 -11.63 22.82 13.84
C ILE A 209 -12.32 24.13 13.43
N ASP A 210 -12.24 24.51 12.15
CA ASP A 210 -12.88 25.71 11.62
C ASP A 210 -14.40 25.65 11.79
N ASN A 211 -15.03 24.53 11.41
CA ASN A 211 -16.47 24.31 11.58
C ASN A 211 -16.92 24.36 13.06
N GLN A 212 -16.09 23.88 13.99
CA GLN A 212 -16.38 23.94 15.43
C GLN A 212 -16.26 25.37 15.98
N ALA A 213 -15.30 26.15 15.49
CA ALA A 213 -15.13 27.55 15.86
C ALA A 213 -16.27 28.44 15.34
N GLU A 214 -16.78 28.16 14.13
CA GLU A 214 -17.96 28.85 13.56
C GLU A 214 -19.24 28.61 14.36
N GLY A 215 -19.42 27.41 14.93
CA GLY A 215 -20.55 27.08 15.82
C GLY A 215 -20.57 27.87 17.13
N LEU A 216 -19.42 28.44 17.53
CA LEU A 216 -19.26 29.20 18.78
C LEU A 216 -19.22 30.73 18.53
N ASN A 217 -18.84 31.20 17.33
CA ASN A 217 -18.65 32.61 17.02
C ASN A 217 -19.44 33.04 15.76
N ALA A 218 -20.74 33.29 15.90
CA ALA A 218 -21.64 33.68 14.80
C ALA A 218 -21.42 35.10 14.22
N LYS A 219 -20.34 35.81 14.58
CA LYS A 219 -20.04 37.15 14.04
C LYS A 219 -18.53 37.37 14.04
N HIS A 220 -17.84 37.05 12.95
CA HIS A 220 -16.70 37.82 12.45
C HIS A 220 -16.38 37.45 11.00
N SER A 221 -15.89 38.44 10.27
CA SER A 221 -15.60 38.48 8.84
C SER A 221 -14.71 37.35 8.33
N ARG A 222 -15.12 36.77 7.19
CA ARG A 222 -14.34 35.85 6.35
C ARG A 222 -12.92 36.38 6.12
N SER A 223 -11.95 35.84 6.84
CA SER A 223 -10.56 35.85 6.40
C SER A 223 -10.30 34.58 5.61
N ALA A 224 -9.70 34.75 4.44
CA ALA A 224 -9.64 33.75 3.40
C ALA A 224 -8.64 32.61 3.70
N ASN A 225 -9.14 31.38 3.50
CA ASN A 225 -8.40 30.14 3.25
C ASN A 225 -7.72 29.48 4.47
N PRO A 226 -8.45 28.64 5.25
CA PRO A 226 -7.92 27.95 6.44
C PRO A 226 -6.81 26.92 6.16
N VAL A 227 -6.50 26.66 4.88
CA VAL A 227 -5.48 25.69 4.46
C VAL A 227 -4.09 26.33 4.30
N LYS A 228 -3.99 27.67 4.16
CA LYS A 228 -2.70 28.35 4.00
C LYS A 228 -1.92 28.36 5.33
N GLY A 229 -0.93 27.48 5.45
CA GLY A 229 -0.03 27.40 6.61
C GLY A 229 -0.09 26.06 7.36
N ALA A 230 -0.94 25.12 6.92
CA ALA A 230 -0.95 23.77 7.45
C ALA A 230 0.39 23.08 7.21
N THR A 231 0.93 22.39 8.22
CA THR A 231 2.20 21.68 8.13
C THR A 231 2.04 20.25 8.60
N VAL A 232 2.45 19.27 7.79
CA VAL A 232 2.49 17.86 8.17
C VAL A 232 3.75 17.59 8.99
N VAL A 233 3.55 17.10 10.22
CA VAL A 233 4.61 16.78 11.18
C VAL A 233 4.76 15.26 11.35
N PRO A 234 5.87 14.76 11.96
CA PRO A 234 6.04 13.33 12.21
C PRO A 234 4.87 12.68 12.96
N ASN A 235 4.22 13.42 13.85
CA ASN A 235 3.11 12.90 14.64
C ASN A 235 1.85 12.61 13.79
N ASP A 236 1.58 13.43 12.77
CA ASP A 236 0.46 13.18 11.86
C ASP A 236 0.65 11.84 11.12
N VAL A 237 1.89 11.56 10.71
CA VAL A 237 2.25 10.29 10.09
C VAL A 237 2.07 9.13 11.06
N ALA A 238 2.52 9.28 12.30
CA ALA A 238 2.41 8.25 13.33
C ALA A 238 0.94 7.93 13.68
N GLN A 239 0.07 8.95 13.70
CA GLN A 239 -1.38 8.78 13.87
C GLN A 239 -2.00 7.97 12.74
N VAL A 240 -1.62 8.23 11.47
CA VAL A 240 -2.12 7.44 10.34
C VAL A 240 -1.65 5.98 10.43
N VAL A 241 -0.38 5.73 10.77
CA VAL A 241 0.10 4.35 10.97
C VAL A 241 -0.68 3.65 12.09
N SER A 242 -0.95 4.37 13.18
CA SER A 242 -1.74 3.83 14.29
C SER A 242 -3.14 3.45 13.85
N LEU A 243 -3.79 4.30 13.04
CA LEU A 243 -5.10 4.04 12.48
C LEU A 243 -5.11 2.83 11.54
N TRP A 244 -4.11 2.70 10.66
CA TRP A 244 -4.04 1.62 9.68
C TRP A 244 -3.69 0.27 10.27
N THR A 245 -2.84 0.25 11.30
CA THR A 245 -2.31 -0.98 11.88
C THR A 245 -3.05 -1.39 13.14
N GLY A 246 -3.77 -0.47 13.79
CA GLY A 246 -4.31 -0.64 15.14
C GLY A 246 -3.23 -0.66 16.23
N ILE A 247 -1.96 -0.46 15.88
CA ILE A 247 -0.83 -0.45 16.82
C ILE A 247 -0.55 1.02 17.17
N PRO A 248 -0.65 1.45 18.44
CA PRO A 248 -0.36 2.82 18.82
C PRO A 248 1.12 3.15 18.61
N VAL A 249 1.37 3.92 17.57
CA VAL A 249 2.68 4.47 17.19
C VAL A 249 2.67 5.93 17.58
N CYS A 250 3.14 6.22 18.79
CA CYS A 250 3.36 7.59 19.21
C CYS A 250 4.84 7.93 18.94
N THR A 251 5.10 9.03 18.25
CA THR A 251 6.32 9.79 18.56
C THR A 251 6.20 10.21 20.01
N LEU A 252 7.20 9.95 20.85
CA LEU A 252 7.18 10.22 22.29
C LEU A 252 6.84 11.71 22.56
N GLU A 253 5.56 12.04 22.64
CA GLU A 253 5.07 13.30 23.19
C GLU A 253 5.39 13.33 24.69
N GLU A 254 5.48 14.52 25.28
CA GLU A 254 5.82 14.66 26.71
C GLU A 254 4.86 13.86 27.60
N GLU A 255 3.56 13.86 27.29
CA GLU A 255 2.58 13.05 28.02
C GLU A 255 2.85 11.55 27.94
N ASP A 256 3.28 11.02 26.79
CA ASP A 256 3.55 9.59 26.64
C ASP A 256 4.86 9.19 27.32
N LYS A 257 5.83 10.11 27.43
CA LYS A 257 7.01 9.92 28.28
C LYS A 257 6.60 9.84 29.74
N ASP A 258 5.74 10.72 30.22
CA ASP A 258 5.28 10.69 31.61
C ASP A 258 4.52 9.39 31.92
N LYS A 259 3.65 8.91 31.01
CA LYS A 259 2.97 7.61 31.15
C LYS A 259 3.97 6.46 31.25
N LEU A 260 5.05 6.51 30.48
CA LEU A 260 6.07 5.48 30.43
C LEU A 260 6.99 5.52 31.66
N ILE A 261 7.39 6.71 32.11
CA ILE A 261 8.23 6.91 33.31
C ILE A 261 7.50 6.37 34.55
N HIS A 262 6.19 6.61 34.64
CA HIS A 262 5.34 6.13 35.74
C HIS A 262 4.65 4.79 35.46
N LEU A 263 5.13 4.01 34.48
CA LEU A 263 4.48 2.75 34.11
C LEU A 263 4.43 1.76 35.27
N ALA A 264 5.51 1.63 36.05
CA ALA A 264 5.55 0.76 37.22
C ALA A 264 4.50 1.16 38.27
N ASP A 265 4.43 2.46 38.58
CA ASP A 265 3.46 3.02 39.54
C ASP A 265 2.02 2.73 39.11
N ARG A 266 1.72 2.91 37.82
CA ARG A 266 0.40 2.65 37.25
C ARG A 266 0.03 1.17 37.22
N LEU A 267 1.00 0.29 36.99
CA LEU A 267 0.78 -1.16 37.12
C LEU A 267 0.46 -1.53 38.57
N HIS A 268 1.06 -0.85 39.55
CA HIS A 268 0.80 -1.05 40.97
C HIS A 268 -0.58 -0.57 41.45
N GLU A 269 -1.27 0.29 40.69
CA GLU A 269 -2.68 0.64 40.96
C GLU A 269 -3.59 -0.60 40.92
N ARG A 270 -3.22 -1.61 40.12
CA ARG A 270 -3.98 -2.87 39.98
C ARG A 270 -3.26 -4.08 40.57
N VAL A 271 -1.93 -4.11 40.53
CA VAL A 271 -1.12 -5.24 41.01
C VAL A 271 -0.44 -4.87 42.32
N VAL A 272 -0.99 -5.38 43.41
CA VAL A 272 -0.43 -5.18 44.75
C VAL A 272 0.74 -6.14 44.99
N GLY A 273 1.90 -5.58 45.36
CA GLY A 273 3.14 -6.35 45.52
C GLY A 273 3.76 -6.74 44.17
N GLN A 274 4.51 -7.83 44.13
CA GLN A 274 5.20 -8.31 42.91
C GLN A 274 6.16 -7.26 42.30
N ASN A 275 6.75 -6.40 43.13
CA ASN A 275 7.56 -5.24 42.71
C ASN A 275 8.65 -5.61 41.68
N GLU A 276 9.34 -6.72 41.88
CA GLU A 276 10.36 -7.19 40.94
C GLU A 276 9.77 -7.50 39.56
N ALA A 277 8.66 -8.23 39.50
CA ALA A 277 8.00 -8.57 38.23
C ALA A 277 7.46 -7.33 37.52
N VAL A 278 6.84 -6.40 38.26
CA VAL A 278 6.33 -5.13 37.73
C VAL A 278 7.48 -4.30 37.14
N ASN A 279 8.57 -4.15 37.88
CA ASN A 279 9.73 -3.36 37.43
C ASN A 279 10.39 -3.97 36.18
N VAL A 280 10.60 -5.29 36.14
CA VAL A 280 11.19 -5.96 34.96
C VAL A 280 10.33 -5.77 33.72
N VAL A 281 9.00 -5.87 33.86
CA VAL A 281 8.06 -5.64 32.75
C VAL A 281 8.11 -4.18 32.29
N ALA A 282 8.04 -3.23 33.23
CA ALA A 282 8.06 -1.80 32.93
C ALA A 282 9.36 -1.37 32.22
N GLU A 283 10.52 -1.83 32.69
CA GLU A 283 11.81 -1.55 32.07
C GLU A 283 11.91 -2.08 30.63
N ALA A 284 11.43 -3.29 30.37
CA ALA A 284 11.48 -3.88 29.05
C ALA A 284 10.61 -3.10 28.04
N VAL A 285 9.43 -2.66 28.47
CA VAL A 285 8.57 -1.76 27.67
C VAL A 285 9.29 -0.44 27.40
N LEU A 286 9.87 0.18 28.43
CA LEU A 286 10.62 1.43 28.33
C LEU A 286 11.76 1.33 27.32
N ARG A 287 12.60 0.30 27.42
CA ARG A 287 13.70 0.06 26.47
C ARG A 287 13.19 -0.07 25.04
N SER A 288 12.09 -0.79 24.83
CA SER A 288 11.52 -0.96 23.49
C SER A 288 10.96 0.35 22.92
N ARG A 289 10.30 1.17 23.74
CA ARG A 289 9.72 2.45 23.34
C ARG A 289 10.79 3.52 23.10
N ALA A 290 11.91 3.45 23.83
CA ALA A 290 13.10 4.27 23.60
C ALA A 290 13.89 3.88 22.33
N GLY A 291 13.46 2.84 21.61
CA GLY A 291 14.16 2.38 20.41
C GLY A 291 15.46 1.64 20.68
N LEU A 292 15.71 1.22 21.93
CA LEU A 292 16.91 0.48 22.33
C LEU A 292 16.80 -1.04 22.06
N ASN A 293 15.64 -1.51 21.56
CA ASN A 293 15.45 -2.90 21.13
C ASN A 293 15.80 -3.11 19.66
N HIS A 294 16.16 -4.35 19.33
CA HIS A 294 16.44 -4.76 17.95
C HIS A 294 15.19 -4.67 17.05
N PRO A 295 15.33 -4.16 15.81
CA PRO A 295 14.27 -4.20 14.82
C PRO A 295 13.76 -5.62 14.59
N GLY A 296 12.43 -5.80 14.57
CA GLY A 296 11.79 -7.10 14.31
C GLY A 296 11.63 -8.02 15.53
N GLN A 297 12.12 -7.63 16.72
CA GLN A 297 11.86 -8.37 17.95
C GLN A 297 10.62 -7.83 18.70
N PRO A 298 9.92 -8.69 19.47
CA PRO A 298 8.86 -8.26 20.37
C PRO A 298 9.35 -7.23 21.40
N ILE A 299 8.44 -6.40 21.91
CA ILE A 299 8.71 -5.42 22.98
C ILE A 299 9.31 -6.12 24.22
N GLY A 300 8.78 -7.29 24.55
CA GLY A 300 9.28 -8.18 25.58
C GLY A 300 8.62 -9.55 25.46
N SER A 301 9.30 -10.57 25.97
CA SER A 301 8.76 -11.92 26.11
C SER A 301 8.98 -12.34 27.55
N PHE A 302 7.87 -12.47 28.30
CA PHE A 302 7.92 -12.72 29.73
C PHE A 302 7.32 -14.09 30.04
N LEU A 303 7.94 -14.79 30.99
CA LEU A 303 7.41 -16.01 31.57
C LEU A 303 7.12 -15.76 33.05
N PHE A 304 5.85 -15.59 33.40
CA PHE A 304 5.45 -15.41 34.80
C PHE A 304 5.34 -16.75 35.51
N LEU A 305 6.15 -16.94 36.56
CA LEU A 305 6.18 -18.13 37.40
C LEU A 305 5.52 -17.82 38.75
N GLY A 306 4.75 -18.77 39.30
CA GLY A 306 4.11 -18.62 40.60
C GLY A 306 2.90 -19.54 40.79
N SER A 307 2.32 -19.59 41.99
CA SER A 307 1.09 -20.35 42.27
C SER A 307 -0.15 -19.77 41.57
N THR A 308 -1.24 -20.53 41.50
CA THR A 308 -2.51 -20.04 40.96
C THR A 308 -3.07 -18.92 41.84
N GLY A 309 -3.72 -17.92 41.22
CA GLY A 309 -4.37 -16.81 41.94
C GLY A 309 -3.46 -15.64 42.36
N VAL A 310 -2.13 -15.74 42.25
CA VAL A 310 -1.20 -14.67 42.68
C VAL A 310 -1.12 -13.42 41.78
N GLY A 311 -2.00 -13.32 40.77
CA GLY A 311 -2.06 -12.13 39.90
C GLY A 311 -1.24 -12.19 38.60
N LYS A 312 -0.71 -13.35 38.18
CA LYS A 312 0.02 -13.49 36.90
C LYS A 312 -0.77 -12.99 35.69
N THR A 313 -2.04 -13.40 35.59
CA THR A 313 -2.95 -12.95 34.52
C THR A 313 -3.36 -11.49 34.69
N GLU A 314 -3.43 -11.02 35.94
CA GLU A 314 -3.82 -9.64 36.25
C GLU A 314 -2.74 -8.66 35.79
N LEU A 315 -1.46 -8.96 36.03
CA LEU A 315 -0.34 -8.17 35.53
C LEU A 315 -0.35 -8.08 33.99
N ALA A 316 -0.70 -9.17 33.29
CA ALA A 316 -0.83 -9.16 31.83
C ALA A 316 -1.99 -8.27 31.35
N LYS A 317 -3.13 -8.27 32.05
CA LYS A 317 -4.29 -7.41 31.73
C LYS A 317 -3.99 -5.94 32.02
N ALA A 318 -3.42 -5.64 33.19
CA ALA A 318 -3.01 -4.30 33.56
C ALA A 318 -1.99 -3.73 32.56
N LEU A 319 -1.03 -4.55 32.11
CA LEU A 319 -0.11 -4.17 31.05
C LEU A 319 -0.82 -3.85 29.73
N ALA A 320 -1.78 -4.70 29.30
CA ALA A 320 -2.53 -4.44 28.09
C ALA A 320 -3.34 -3.14 28.16
N GLU A 321 -3.96 -2.86 29.31
CA GLU A 321 -4.67 -1.60 29.54
C GLU A 321 -3.73 -0.40 29.50
N GLN A 322 -2.58 -0.45 30.17
CA GLN A 322 -1.64 0.68 30.17
C GLN A 322 -1.01 0.93 28.79
N LEU A 323 -0.79 -0.12 27.98
CA LEU A 323 -0.18 0.02 26.65
C LEU A 323 -1.16 0.35 25.53
N PHE A 324 -2.42 -0.10 25.65
CA PHE A 324 -3.40 -0.04 24.57
C PHE A 324 -4.72 0.62 24.98
N ALA A 325 -4.79 1.20 26.17
CA ALA A 325 -6.00 1.79 26.77
C ALA A 325 -7.20 0.82 26.85
N SER A 326 -6.95 -0.50 26.74
CA SER A 326 -8.00 -1.51 26.68
C SER A 326 -7.46 -2.90 26.99
N GLU A 327 -8.04 -3.56 27.99
CA GLU A 327 -7.78 -4.98 28.27
C GLU A 327 -8.15 -5.90 27.10
N LYS A 328 -9.11 -5.49 26.25
CA LYS A 328 -9.59 -6.31 25.13
C LYS A 328 -8.52 -6.54 24.06
N MET A 329 -7.45 -5.73 24.08
CA MET A 329 -6.29 -5.92 23.22
C MET A 329 -5.38 -7.06 23.69
N LEU A 330 -5.64 -7.63 24.89
CA LEU A 330 -4.99 -8.85 25.34
C LEU A 330 -5.56 -10.05 24.59
N VAL A 331 -4.81 -10.57 23.64
CA VAL A 331 -5.10 -11.86 23.01
C VAL A 331 -4.69 -12.98 23.97
N ARG A 332 -5.68 -13.65 24.57
CA ARG A 332 -5.46 -14.75 25.52
C ARG A 332 -5.65 -16.09 24.82
N PHE A 333 -4.60 -16.92 24.84
CA PHE A 333 -4.71 -18.32 24.47
C PHE A 333 -4.77 -19.20 25.72
N ASP A 334 -5.81 -20.02 25.87
CA ASP A 334 -5.89 -21.01 26.93
C ASP A 334 -5.15 -22.28 26.49
N MET A 335 -3.89 -22.44 26.91
CA MET A 335 -3.04 -23.56 26.50
C MET A 335 -3.58 -24.93 26.90
N SER A 336 -4.49 -25.00 27.88
CA SER A 336 -5.16 -26.25 28.27
C SER A 336 -5.98 -26.83 27.11
N GLU A 337 -6.46 -25.99 26.19
CA GLU A 337 -7.21 -26.39 25.00
C GLU A 337 -6.31 -26.87 23.84
N TYR A 338 -4.98 -26.72 23.96
CA TYR A 338 -4.04 -26.96 22.85
C TYR A 338 -3.16 -28.21 23.01
N VAL A 339 -3.49 -29.11 23.93
CA VAL A 339 -2.67 -30.31 24.25
C VAL A 339 -2.70 -31.40 23.15
N GLY A 340 -3.76 -31.46 22.33
CA GLY A 340 -3.97 -32.54 21.35
C GLY A 340 -3.22 -32.38 20.01
N SER A 341 -2.88 -33.50 19.36
CA SER A 341 -2.25 -33.53 18.02
C SER A 341 -3.21 -33.02 16.93
N GLY A 342 -3.17 -31.71 16.67
CA GLY A 342 -4.05 -31.02 15.71
C GLY A 342 -4.49 -29.63 16.18
N SER A 343 -4.28 -29.31 17.46
CA SER A 343 -4.54 -27.99 18.05
C SER A 343 -3.74 -26.85 17.40
N VAL A 344 -2.54 -27.13 16.90
CA VAL A 344 -1.66 -26.18 16.21
C VAL A 344 -2.34 -25.57 14.97
N LEU A 345 -3.20 -26.33 14.28
CA LEU A 345 -3.94 -25.84 13.12
C LEU A 345 -5.00 -24.78 13.49
N ARG A 346 -5.44 -24.74 14.74
CA ARG A 346 -6.32 -23.67 15.25
C ARG A 346 -5.57 -22.36 15.47
N LEU A 347 -4.25 -22.44 15.70
CA LEU A 347 -3.40 -21.28 15.95
C LEU A 347 -2.84 -20.69 14.64
N VAL A 348 -2.33 -21.55 13.74
CA VAL A 348 -1.62 -21.13 12.53
C VAL A 348 -2.52 -21.15 11.28
N GLY A 349 -3.70 -21.76 11.39
CA GLY A 349 -4.58 -22.04 10.25
C GLY A 349 -4.19 -23.32 9.52
N ALA A 350 -5.16 -23.94 8.84
CA ALA A 350 -4.87 -25.10 8.00
C ALA A 350 -4.05 -24.66 6.78
N PRO A 351 -3.01 -25.43 6.37
CA PRO A 351 -2.28 -25.13 5.15
C PRO A 351 -3.25 -25.07 3.95
N PRO A 352 -3.03 -24.16 2.99
CA PRO A 352 -3.86 -24.09 1.79
C PRO A 352 -3.91 -25.47 1.13
N ARG A 353 -5.12 -26.02 0.94
CA ARG A 353 -5.29 -27.32 0.30
C ARG A 353 -4.69 -27.24 -1.11
N ALA A 354 -3.51 -27.83 -1.32
CA ALA A 354 -3.17 -28.32 -2.64
C ALA A 354 -4.22 -29.38 -2.96
N VAL A 355 -5.01 -29.14 -4.02
CA VAL A 355 -5.86 -30.17 -4.62
C VAL A 355 -4.90 -31.27 -5.06
N MET A 356 -4.68 -32.27 -4.21
CA MET A 356 -4.17 -33.54 -4.68
C MET A 356 -5.30 -34.13 -5.52
N MET A 357 -5.14 -34.02 -6.84
CA MET A 357 -5.72 -34.99 -7.75
C MET A 357 -5.16 -36.36 -7.35
N VAL A 358 -5.85 -37.03 -6.43
CA VAL A 358 -5.75 -38.48 -6.31
C VAL A 358 -6.67 -38.99 -7.41
N GLY A 359 -6.05 -39.37 -8.53
CA GLY A 359 -6.72 -40.16 -9.54
C GLY A 359 -7.12 -41.51 -8.95
N ASN A 360 -8.33 -41.94 -9.30
CA ASN A 360 -8.69 -43.35 -9.47
C ASN A 360 -9.51 -43.45 -10.74
#